data_AF-V4C2Y7-F1
#
_entry.id   AF-V4C2Y7-F1
#
_cell.length_a   1.000
_cell.length_b   1.000
_cell.length_c   1.000
_cell.angle_alpha   90.00
_cell.angle_beta   90.00
_cell.angle_gamma   90.00
#
_symmetry.space_group_name_H-M   'P 1'
#
loop_
_entity.id
_entity.type
_entity.pdbx_description
1 polymer ?
#
loop_
_entity_poly.entity_id
_entity_poly.type
_entity_poly.pdbx_seq_one_letter_code
_entity_poly.pdbx_strand_id
1 'polypeptide(L)'
;MVSTEIFTTYLSGVLYQVYCIRCIVSGVLYQVYSIRYTLSGVLYQVYCIRCIVSGVLYQVYCIRCIVSVVLYQVYSIRCTLSGILYQVYCIRCTLSGELYQVYSIRYTLSGVLYQVYCIRCTLSGVLYQVYSIRCTLSGVLCQVYCIRCTLSGRLYQVYSIMWIVSGVLYQVYCYYTLVAMWTL
;
A
#
# COMPACT_ATOMS: atom_id res chain seq x y z
N MET A 1 32.36 13.77 -9.50
CA MET A 1 31.28 14.68 -9.04
C MET A 1 30.82 15.47 -10.26
N VAL A 2 29.69 15.11 -10.87
CA VAL A 2 29.05 16.01 -11.84
C VAL A 2 27.84 16.59 -11.12
N SER A 3 28.03 17.76 -10.51
CA SER A 3 26.93 18.59 -10.04
C SER A 3 26.23 19.17 -11.27
N THR A 4 25.34 18.40 -11.89
CA THR A 4 24.48 18.92 -12.96
C THR A 4 23.35 19.73 -12.32
N GLU A 5 23.56 21.03 -12.13
CA GLU A 5 22.46 21.98 -12.00
C GLU A 5 21.78 22.10 -13.37
N ILE A 6 20.84 21.20 -13.68
CA ILE A 6 20.10 21.21 -14.94
C ILE A 6 18.60 20.99 -14.67
N PHE A 7 17.77 21.79 -15.34
CA PHE A 7 16.31 21.88 -15.15
C PHE A 7 15.54 20.60 -15.56
N THR A 8 16.09 19.78 -16.45
CA THR A 8 15.60 18.45 -16.87
C THR A 8 16.78 17.60 -17.35
N THR A 9 17.04 16.45 -16.73
CA THR A 9 18.08 15.51 -17.18
C THR A 9 17.46 14.21 -17.70
N TYR A 10 17.93 13.77 -18.88
CA TYR A 10 17.76 12.42 -19.39
C TYR A 10 19.03 11.66 -19.10
N LEU A 11 18.93 10.63 -18.27
CA LEU A 11 20.08 9.84 -17.84
C LEU A 11 19.86 8.39 -18.21
N SER A 12 20.90 7.75 -18.75
CA SER A 12 20.90 6.32 -19.07
C SER A 12 22.17 5.65 -18.56
N GLY A 13 22.05 4.50 -17.91
CA GLY A 13 23.19 3.70 -17.44
C GLY A 13 23.21 3.48 -15.92
N VAL A 14 24.41 3.33 -15.35
CA VAL A 14 24.61 3.14 -13.91
C VAL A 14 25.08 4.44 -13.29
N LEU A 15 24.32 4.97 -12.33
CA LEU A 15 24.58 6.26 -11.70
C LEU A 15 24.49 6.16 -10.18
N TYR A 16 25.43 6.80 -9.49
CA TYR A 16 25.51 6.73 -8.04
C TYR A 16 24.65 7.78 -7.34
N GLN A 17 24.79 9.06 -7.71
CA GLN A 17 24.05 10.16 -7.08
C GLN A 17 23.56 11.15 -8.14
N VAL A 18 22.28 11.53 -8.05
CA VAL A 18 21.65 12.49 -8.95
C VAL A 18 20.83 13.51 -8.15
N TYR A 19 21.06 14.78 -8.44
CA TYR A 19 20.29 15.92 -7.92
C TYR A 19 19.67 16.67 -9.10
N CYS A 20 18.35 16.87 -9.10
CA CYS A 20 17.66 17.53 -10.22
C CYS A 20 16.29 18.06 -9.81
N ILE A 21 15.78 19.06 -10.52
CA ILE A 21 14.38 19.50 -10.34
C ILE A 21 13.43 18.48 -10.98
N ARG A 22 13.75 18.05 -12.21
CA ARG A 22 13.04 17.01 -12.95
C ARG A 22 14.03 16.01 -13.50
N CYS A 23 13.81 14.73 -13.23
CA CYS A 23 14.63 13.65 -13.77
C CYS A 23 13.77 12.61 -14.49
N ILE A 24 14.21 12.24 -15.69
CA ILE A 24 13.73 11.09 -16.44
C ILE A 24 14.92 10.15 -16.58
N VAL A 25 14.86 8.97 -15.97
CA VAL A 25 16.01 8.06 -15.95
C VAL A 25 15.63 6.66 -16.40
N SER A 26 16.50 6.07 -17.21
CA SER A 26 16.49 4.65 -17.55
C SER A 26 17.78 3.97 -17.08
N GLY A 27 17.68 2.84 -16.39
CA GLY A 27 18.85 2.08 -15.92
C GLY A 27 18.91 1.87 -14.41
N VAL A 28 20.13 1.87 -13.85
CA VAL A 28 20.38 1.55 -12.43
C VAL A 28 20.84 2.79 -11.68
N LEU A 29 20.13 3.14 -10.62
CA LEU A 29 20.40 4.33 -9.82
C LEU A 29 20.49 4.00 -8.33
N TYR A 30 21.55 4.47 -7.67
CA TYR A 30 21.69 4.27 -6.23
C TYR A 30 20.90 5.32 -5.44
N GLN A 31 21.12 6.61 -5.69
CA GLN A 31 20.48 7.69 -4.94
C GLN A 31 19.99 8.84 -5.83
N VAL A 32 18.73 9.25 -5.62
CA VAL A 32 18.12 10.38 -6.35
C VAL A 32 17.43 11.34 -5.40
N TYR A 33 17.72 12.63 -5.57
CA TYR A 33 17.01 13.74 -4.94
C TYR A 33 16.35 14.60 -6.01
N SER A 34 15.02 14.69 -6.01
CA SER A 34 14.32 15.50 -7.01
C SER A 34 12.96 16.03 -6.60
N ILE A 35 12.48 17.08 -7.27
CA ILE A 35 11.09 17.55 -7.08
C ILE A 35 10.13 16.62 -7.83
N ARG A 36 10.44 16.29 -9.08
CA ARG A 36 9.67 15.36 -9.92
C ARG A 36 10.58 14.28 -10.49
N TYR A 37 10.13 13.05 -10.33
CA TYR A 37 10.86 11.88 -10.77
C TYR A 37 10.02 10.95 -11.62
N THR A 38 10.54 10.54 -12.77
CA THR A 38 9.99 9.47 -13.61
C THR A 38 11.07 8.45 -13.91
N LEU A 39 10.85 7.19 -13.55
CA LEU A 39 11.81 6.09 -13.77
C LEU A 39 11.23 4.95 -14.59
N SER A 40 12.10 4.41 -15.45
CA SER A 40 12.04 3.06 -16.02
C SER A 40 13.34 2.30 -15.67
N GLY A 41 13.37 1.46 -14.63
CA GLY A 41 14.62 0.76 -14.25
C GLY A 41 14.69 0.24 -12.82
N VAL A 42 15.91 0.07 -12.30
CA VAL A 42 16.18 -0.38 -10.93
C VAL A 42 16.71 0.78 -10.11
N LEU A 43 16.12 1.03 -8.94
CA LEU A 43 16.56 2.14 -8.11
C LEU A 43 16.53 1.81 -6.62
N TYR A 44 17.63 2.12 -5.94
CA TYR A 44 17.81 1.82 -4.54
C TYR A 44 17.13 2.83 -3.60
N GLN A 45 17.42 4.13 -3.72
CA GLN A 45 16.85 5.17 -2.85
C GLN A 45 16.36 6.42 -3.61
N VAL A 46 15.07 6.76 -3.47
CA VAL A 46 14.46 7.99 -4.00
C VAL A 46 13.98 8.90 -2.89
N TYR A 47 14.35 10.18 -2.96
CA TYR A 47 13.75 11.28 -2.21
C TYR A 47 13.11 12.26 -3.19
N CYS A 48 11.78 12.34 -3.19
CA CYS A 48 11.11 13.30 -4.08
C CYS A 48 9.76 13.83 -3.61
N ILE A 49 9.32 14.95 -4.18
CA ILE A 49 7.95 15.44 -3.91
C ILE A 49 6.93 14.59 -4.67
N ARG A 50 7.21 14.25 -5.93
CA ARG A 50 6.37 13.39 -6.77
C ARG A 50 7.21 12.34 -7.49
N CYS A 51 6.87 11.07 -7.30
CA CYS A 51 7.40 9.94 -8.06
C CYS A 51 6.32 9.31 -8.94
N ILE A 52 6.71 8.99 -10.17
CA ILE A 52 6.02 8.02 -11.03
C ILE A 52 7.06 6.99 -11.41
N VAL A 53 6.85 5.73 -11.04
CA VAL A 53 7.87 4.71 -11.29
C VAL A 53 7.31 3.46 -11.93
N SER A 54 8.03 3.05 -12.97
CA SER A 54 7.98 1.73 -13.57
C SER A 54 9.34 1.05 -13.35
N GLY A 55 9.38 -0.07 -12.63
CA GLY A 55 10.57 -0.89 -12.44
C GLY A 55 10.74 -1.34 -10.99
N VAL A 56 11.93 -1.80 -10.62
CA VAL A 56 12.19 -2.31 -9.27
C VAL A 56 12.70 -1.17 -8.39
N LEU A 57 12.05 -0.98 -7.26
CA LEU A 57 12.40 0.05 -6.29
C LEU A 57 12.59 -0.53 -4.89
N TYR A 58 13.71 -0.20 -4.27
CA TYR A 58 13.98 -0.63 -2.89
C TYR A 58 13.38 0.32 -1.87
N GLN A 59 13.71 1.62 -1.92
CA GLN A 59 13.25 2.60 -0.93
C GLN A 59 12.77 3.90 -1.58
N VAL A 60 11.56 4.32 -1.23
CA VAL A 60 10.96 5.58 -1.71
C VAL A 60 10.46 6.42 -0.56
N TYR A 61 10.91 7.66 -0.52
CA TYR A 61 10.40 8.72 0.36
C TYR A 61 9.78 9.81 -0.49
N CYS A 62 8.47 10.00 -0.37
CA CYS A 62 7.79 11.02 -1.16
C CYS A 62 6.51 11.59 -0.58
N ILE A 63 6.07 12.74 -1.10
CA ILE A 63 4.74 13.28 -0.75
C ILE A 63 3.65 12.54 -1.55
N ARG A 64 3.90 12.30 -2.85
CA ARG A 64 3.00 11.54 -3.72
C ARG A 64 3.78 10.51 -4.52
N CYS A 65 3.35 9.25 -4.46
CA CYS A 65 3.86 8.23 -5.37
C CYS A 65 2.76 7.57 -6.19
N ILE A 66 3.09 7.34 -7.46
CA ILE A 66 2.36 6.46 -8.35
C ILE A 66 3.34 5.38 -8.78
N VAL A 67 3.06 4.13 -8.44
CA VAL A 67 3.95 3.02 -8.79
C VAL A 67 3.15 1.85 -9.33
N SER A 68 3.72 1.20 -10.33
CA SER A 68 3.06 0.12 -11.06
C SER A 68 3.92 -1.11 -11.27
N VAL A 69 4.73 -1.53 -10.28
CA VAL A 69 5.70 -2.65 -10.36
C VAL A 69 6.04 -3.17 -8.94
N VAL A 70 7.16 -3.88 -8.76
CA VAL A 70 7.71 -4.42 -7.50
C VAL A 70 8.37 -3.33 -6.65
N LEU A 71 7.94 -3.26 -5.39
CA LEU A 71 8.40 -2.27 -4.41
C LEU A 71 8.70 -2.90 -3.05
N TYR A 72 9.87 -2.63 -2.50
CA TYR A 72 10.21 -3.11 -1.16
C TYR A 72 9.67 -2.20 -0.06
N GLN A 73 10.01 -0.91 -0.06
CA GLN A 73 9.62 0.02 1.01
C GLN A 73 9.15 1.37 0.46
N VAL A 74 7.96 1.79 0.89
CA VAL A 74 7.40 3.11 0.56
C VAL A 74 7.02 3.87 1.82
N TYR A 75 7.51 5.10 1.91
CA TYR A 75 7.08 6.10 2.87
C TYR A 75 6.45 7.26 2.11
N SER A 76 5.14 7.45 2.28
CA SER A 76 4.45 8.54 1.56
C SER A 76 3.25 9.15 2.27
N ILE A 77 2.92 10.40 1.93
CA ILE A 77 1.65 10.99 2.39
C ILE A 77 0.49 10.38 1.59
N ARG A 78 0.65 10.25 0.28
CA ARG A 78 -0.33 9.61 -0.61
C ARG A 78 0.37 8.66 -1.58
N CYS A 79 -0.15 7.46 -1.70
CA CYS A 79 0.33 6.53 -2.71
C CYS A 79 -0.83 5.86 -3.45
N THR A 80 -0.64 5.71 -4.76
CA THR A 80 -1.44 4.87 -5.65
C THR A 80 -0.51 3.80 -6.18
N LEU A 81 -0.76 2.56 -5.81
CA LEU A 81 0.18 1.47 -6.02
C LEU A 81 -0.52 0.37 -6.81
N SER A 82 0.23 -0.27 -7.70
CA SER A 82 -0.18 -1.49 -8.37
C SER A 82 1.02 -2.41 -8.55
N GLY A 83 0.83 -3.73 -8.39
CA GLY A 83 1.91 -4.71 -8.43
C GLY A 83 2.14 -5.41 -7.08
N ILE A 84 3.41 -5.77 -6.82
CA ILE A 84 3.84 -6.52 -5.63
C ILE A 84 4.56 -5.57 -4.68
N LEU A 85 4.09 -5.47 -3.45
CA LEU A 85 4.67 -4.58 -2.44
C LEU A 85 4.96 -5.27 -1.13
N TYR A 86 6.15 -5.05 -0.59
CA TYR A 86 6.52 -5.63 0.70
C TYR A 86 6.05 -4.78 1.87
N GLN A 87 6.42 -3.50 1.92
CA GLN A 87 6.12 -2.63 3.06
C GLN A 87 5.69 -1.23 2.62
N VAL A 88 4.55 -0.77 3.12
CA VAL A 88 4.01 0.57 2.84
C VAL A 88 3.61 1.28 4.12
N TYR A 89 4.17 2.47 4.30
CA TYR A 89 3.83 3.41 5.37
C TYR A 89 3.24 4.67 4.74
N CYS A 90 1.97 4.96 5.03
CA CYS A 90 1.32 6.10 4.41
C CYS A 90 0.13 6.70 5.16
N ILE A 91 -0.22 7.94 4.85
CA ILE A 91 -1.46 8.54 5.38
C ILE A 91 -2.67 8.07 4.56
N ARG A 92 -2.54 8.01 3.23
CA ARG A 92 -3.57 7.48 2.32
C ARG A 92 -2.94 6.57 1.30
N CYS A 93 -3.43 5.34 1.18
CA CYS A 93 -3.05 4.44 0.09
C CYS A 93 -4.26 3.86 -0.62
N THR A 94 -4.13 3.78 -1.93
CA THR A 94 -4.97 2.99 -2.82
C THR A 94 -4.08 1.94 -3.48
N LEU A 95 -4.40 0.65 -3.31
CA LEU A 95 -3.62 -0.44 -3.89
C LEU A 95 -4.50 -1.40 -4.70
N SER A 96 -4.00 -1.77 -5.88
CA SER A 96 -4.45 -2.94 -6.65
C SER A 96 -3.30 -3.94 -6.85
N GLY A 97 -3.34 -5.08 -6.18
CA GLY A 97 -2.30 -6.10 -6.33
C GLY A 97 -2.02 -6.91 -5.06
N GLU A 98 -0.78 -7.35 -4.92
CA GLU A 98 -0.32 -8.15 -3.79
C GLU A 98 0.49 -7.28 -2.83
N LEU A 99 0.17 -7.34 -1.55
CA LEU A 99 0.95 -6.64 -0.55
C LEU A 99 1.11 -7.40 0.75
N TYR A 100 2.34 -7.37 1.27
CA TYR A 100 2.70 -8.08 2.49
C TYR A 100 2.34 -7.28 3.74
N GLN A 101 2.77 -6.01 3.87
CA GLN A 101 2.57 -5.22 5.09
C GLN A 101 2.20 -3.76 4.80
N VAL A 102 1.09 -3.29 5.41
CA VAL A 102 0.64 -1.90 5.35
C VAL A 102 0.44 -1.31 6.73
N TYR A 103 0.95 -0.09 6.89
CA TYR A 103 0.62 0.81 7.97
C TYR A 103 0.02 2.08 7.39
N SER A 104 -1.26 2.34 7.67
CA SER A 104 -1.90 3.54 7.13
C SER A 104 -3.05 4.13 7.93
N ILE A 105 -3.30 5.43 7.77
CA ILE A 105 -4.48 6.06 8.38
C ILE A 105 -5.74 5.70 7.58
N ARG A 106 -5.67 5.81 6.25
CA ARG A 106 -6.74 5.43 5.32
C ARG A 106 -6.20 4.52 4.24
N TYR A 107 -6.92 3.42 4.05
CA TYR A 107 -6.53 2.41 3.09
C TYR A 107 -7.70 1.94 2.24
N THR A 108 -7.48 1.83 0.94
CA THR A 108 -8.43 1.18 0.03
C THR A 108 -7.69 0.14 -0.80
N LEU A 109 -8.21 -1.09 -0.85
CA LEU A 109 -7.58 -2.15 -1.64
C LEU A 109 -8.55 -3.09 -2.35
N SER A 110 -8.10 -3.51 -3.53
CA SER A 110 -8.50 -4.73 -4.23
C SER A 110 -7.30 -5.66 -4.46
N GLY A 111 -7.30 -6.88 -3.93
CA GLY A 111 -6.23 -7.87 -4.18
C GLY A 111 -5.94 -8.80 -3.02
N VAL A 112 -4.66 -9.20 -2.88
CA VAL A 112 -4.18 -10.11 -1.83
C VAL A 112 -3.40 -9.32 -0.79
N LEU A 113 -3.75 -9.48 0.48
CA LEU A 113 -3.04 -8.86 1.61
C LEU A 113 -2.71 -9.84 2.71
N TYR A 114 -1.46 -9.79 3.16
CA TYR A 114 -1.02 -10.56 4.31
C TYR A 114 -1.31 -9.84 5.63
N GLN A 115 -0.84 -8.60 5.81
CA GLN A 115 -0.97 -7.88 7.08
C GLN A 115 -1.33 -6.40 6.89
N VAL A 116 -2.37 -5.95 7.60
CA VAL A 116 -2.85 -4.56 7.56
C VAL A 116 -3.01 -4.00 8.95
N TYR A 117 -2.41 -2.82 9.17
CA TYR A 117 -2.64 -1.97 10.32
C TYR A 117 -3.19 -0.63 9.86
N CYS A 118 -4.44 -0.33 10.21
CA CYS A 118 -5.04 0.92 9.77
C CYS A 118 -6.11 1.52 10.68
N ILE A 119 -6.33 2.83 10.60
CA ILE A 119 -7.45 3.46 11.31
C ILE A 119 -8.76 3.20 10.56
N ARG A 120 -8.76 3.40 9.24
CA ARG A 120 -9.91 3.11 8.36
C ARG A 120 -9.48 2.34 7.13
N CYS A 121 -10.12 1.21 6.83
CA CYS A 121 -9.92 0.52 5.57
C CYS A 121 -11.20 0.09 4.85
N THR A 122 -11.11 0.05 3.53
CA THR A 122 -12.03 -0.65 2.63
C THR A 122 -11.24 -1.70 1.87
N LEU A 123 -11.46 -2.98 2.15
CA LEU A 123 -10.68 -4.07 1.59
C LEU A 123 -11.58 -5.03 0.80
N SER A 124 -11.08 -5.46 -0.35
CA SER A 124 -11.71 -6.47 -1.19
C SER A 124 -10.67 -7.49 -1.67
N GLY A 125 -10.99 -8.78 -1.56
CA GLY A 125 -10.14 -9.87 -2.05
C GLY A 125 -9.77 -10.89 -0.98
N VAL A 126 -8.50 -11.31 -0.93
CA VAL A 126 -8.00 -12.32 0.01
C VAL A 126 -7.16 -11.64 1.08
N LEU A 127 -7.57 -11.78 2.34
CA LEU A 127 -7.01 -11.03 3.46
C LEU A 127 -6.64 -11.98 4.60
N TYR A 128 -5.36 -12.04 4.98
CA TYR A 128 -4.92 -12.93 6.05
C TYR A 128 -5.11 -12.30 7.44
N GLN A 129 -4.54 -11.11 7.69
CA GLN A 129 -4.62 -10.45 8.99
C GLN A 129 -4.95 -8.96 8.86
N VAL A 130 -6.03 -8.53 9.53
CA VAL A 130 -6.49 -7.13 9.53
C VAL A 130 -6.64 -6.62 10.96
N TYR A 131 -5.91 -5.55 11.27
CA TYR A 131 -6.05 -4.77 12.49
C TYR A 131 -6.57 -3.38 12.16
N SER A 132 -7.78 -3.04 12.62
CA SER A 132 -8.34 -1.73 12.32
C SER A 132 -9.31 -1.16 13.35
N ILE A 133 -9.44 0.17 13.40
CA ILE A 133 -10.52 0.79 14.18
C ILE A 133 -11.86 0.63 13.44
N ARG A 134 -11.86 0.92 12.14
CA ARG A 134 -13.02 0.77 11.26
C ARG A 134 -12.63 0.06 9.97
N CYS A 135 -13.35 -1.00 9.63
CA CYS A 135 -13.17 -1.69 8.36
C CYS A 135 -14.48 -1.99 7.65
N THR A 136 -14.41 -1.98 6.32
CA THR A 136 -15.40 -2.54 5.42
C THR A 136 -14.67 -3.60 4.61
N LEU A 137 -15.08 -4.86 4.73
CA LEU A 137 -14.34 -5.99 4.19
C LEU A 137 -15.25 -6.85 3.30
N SER A 138 -14.70 -7.26 2.16
CA SER A 138 -15.36 -8.16 1.22
C SER A 138 -14.40 -9.24 0.71
N GLY A 139 -14.84 -10.48 0.65
CA GLY A 139 -14.07 -11.60 0.08
C GLY A 139 -13.73 -12.71 1.08
N VAL A 140 -12.50 -13.21 1.05
CA VAL A 140 -12.02 -14.31 1.91
C VAL A 140 -11.10 -13.74 2.98
N LEU A 141 -11.44 -13.98 4.24
CA LEU A 141 -10.77 -13.37 5.39
C LEU A 141 -10.40 -14.41 6.44
N CYS A 142 -9.11 -14.47 6.81
CA CYS A 142 -8.64 -15.39 7.84
C CYS A 142 -8.81 -14.83 9.26
N GLN A 143 -8.22 -13.66 9.56
CA GLN A 143 -8.24 -13.06 10.89
C GLN A 143 -8.52 -11.56 10.86
N VAL A 144 -9.53 -11.12 11.61
CA VAL A 144 -9.92 -9.70 11.72
C VAL A 144 -10.01 -9.28 13.18
N TYR A 145 -9.30 -8.21 13.53
CA TYR A 145 -9.35 -7.53 14.81
C TYR A 145 -9.81 -6.09 14.59
N CYS A 146 -10.99 -5.73 15.08
CA CYS A 146 -11.48 -4.37 14.89
C CYS A 146 -12.49 -3.86 15.93
N ILE A 147 -12.64 -2.54 16.02
CA ILE A 147 -13.68 -1.96 16.88
C ILE A 147 -15.03 -2.02 16.16
N ARG A 148 -15.08 -1.60 14.89
CA ARG A 148 -16.27 -1.70 14.04
C ARG A 148 -15.94 -2.31 12.68
N CYS A 149 -16.65 -3.37 12.30
CA CYS A 149 -16.57 -3.93 10.95
C CYS A 149 -17.92 -4.04 10.26
N THR A 150 -17.89 -3.85 8.94
CA THR A 150 -18.93 -4.34 8.03
C THR A 150 -18.29 -5.41 7.17
N LEU A 151 -18.92 -6.57 7.09
CA LEU A 151 -18.32 -7.79 6.59
C LEU A 151 -19.23 -8.43 5.55
N SER A 152 -18.63 -8.81 4.42
CA SER A 152 -19.29 -9.60 3.38
C SER A 152 -18.36 -10.72 2.89
N GLY A 153 -18.85 -11.96 2.78
CA GLY A 153 -18.08 -13.09 2.23
C GLY A 153 -17.78 -14.21 3.23
N ARG A 154 -16.59 -14.83 3.11
CA ARG A 154 -16.17 -16.01 3.90
C ARG A 154 -15.15 -15.60 4.94
N LEU A 155 -15.41 -15.93 6.21
CA LEU A 155 -14.65 -15.44 7.36
C LEU A 155 -14.32 -16.56 8.34
N TYR A 156 -13.05 -16.75 8.63
CA TYR A 156 -12.59 -17.79 9.57
C TYR A 156 -12.61 -17.31 11.02
N GLN A 157 -11.96 -16.20 11.36
CA GLN A 157 -11.86 -15.68 12.73
C GLN A 157 -12.08 -14.17 12.79
N VAL A 158 -13.02 -13.75 13.65
CA VAL A 158 -13.31 -12.32 13.87
C VAL A 158 -13.39 -12.00 15.36
N TYR A 159 -12.65 -10.96 15.74
CA TYR A 159 -12.68 -10.32 17.05
C TYR A 159 -13.13 -8.87 16.85
N SER A 160 -14.37 -8.57 17.26
CA SER A 160 -14.87 -7.21 17.11
C SER A 160 -15.82 -6.77 18.22
N ILE A 161 -15.78 -5.47 18.56
CA ILE A 161 -16.73 -4.91 19.54
C ILE A 161 -18.13 -4.80 18.92
N MET A 162 -18.19 -4.31 17.68
CA MET A 162 -19.43 -4.11 16.93
C MET A 162 -19.23 -4.53 15.47
N TRP A 163 -20.23 -5.17 14.91
CA TRP A 163 -20.14 -5.68 13.55
C TRP A 163 -21.49 -5.86 12.86
N ILE A 164 -21.45 -5.83 11.53
CA ILE A 164 -22.55 -6.18 10.64
C ILE A 164 -22.00 -7.20 9.64
N VAL A 165 -22.62 -8.38 9.55
CA VAL A 165 -22.13 -9.47 8.71
C VAL A 165 -23.18 -9.89 7.70
N SER A 166 -22.72 -10.18 6.48
CA SER A 166 -23.47 -10.86 5.42
C SER A 166 -22.59 -11.95 4.79
N GLY A 167 -22.77 -13.21 5.17
CA GLY A 167 -21.97 -14.32 4.63
C GLY A 167 -21.73 -15.46 5.60
N VAL A 168 -20.70 -16.26 5.33
CA VAL A 168 -20.37 -17.49 6.06
C VAL A 168 -19.28 -17.20 7.10
N LEU A 169 -19.53 -17.59 8.35
CA LEU A 169 -18.66 -17.41 9.51
C LEU A 169 -18.29 -18.75 10.14
N TYR A 170 -17.03 -18.94 10.50
CA TYR A 170 -16.58 -20.13 11.25
C TYR A 170 -16.39 -19.86 12.75
N GLN A 171 -15.67 -18.81 13.14
CA GLN A 171 -15.41 -18.46 14.55
C GLN A 171 -15.50 -16.96 14.83
N VAL A 172 -16.14 -16.62 15.95
CA VAL A 172 -16.58 -15.26 16.26
C VAL A 172 -16.47 -14.98 17.75
N TYR A 173 -15.88 -13.82 18.08
CA TYR A 173 -15.89 -13.25 19.43
C TYR A 173 -16.36 -11.80 19.36
N CYS A 174 -17.52 -11.51 19.95
CA CYS A 174 -18.15 -10.19 19.92
C CYS A 174 -18.77 -9.80 21.26
N TYR A 175 -18.78 -8.50 21.56
CA TYR A 175 -19.36 -7.95 22.79
C TYR A 175 -20.74 -7.31 22.55
N TYR A 176 -20.99 -6.66 21.39
CA TYR A 176 -22.31 -6.12 21.02
C TYR A 176 -22.71 -6.49 19.58
N THR A 177 -23.87 -7.14 19.45
CA THR A 177 -24.42 -7.60 18.16
C THR A 177 -25.55 -6.69 17.67
N LEU A 178 -25.46 -6.22 16.42
CA LEU A 178 -26.61 -5.73 15.63
C LEU A 178 -26.82 -6.77 14.53
N VAL A 179 -27.62 -7.79 14.83
CA VAL A 179 -27.76 -8.98 13.97
C VAL A 179 -28.96 -8.85 13.04
N ALA A 180 -28.70 -9.00 11.74
CA ALA A 180 -29.60 -9.71 10.84
C ALA A 180 -28.88 -11.01 10.45
N MET A 181 -29.16 -12.09 11.17
CA MET A 181 -28.64 -13.43 10.89
C MET A 181 -29.56 -14.04 9.84
N TRP A 182 -29.07 -14.22 8.62
CA TRP A 182 -29.62 -15.22 7.72
C TRP A 182 -28.58 -16.34 7.64
N THR A 183 -28.66 -17.27 8.58
CA THR A 183 -27.97 -18.55 8.50
C THR A 183 -28.74 -19.43 7.51
N LEU A 184 -28.09 -19.84 6.41
CA LEU A 184 -28.45 -21.04 5.65
C LEU A 184 -27.46 -22.14 6.00
#